data_AF-A0A379UMF2-F1
#
_entry.id   AF-A0A379UMF2-F1
#
_cell.length_a   1.000
_cell.length_b   1.000
_cell.length_c   1.000
_cell.angle_alpha   90.00
_cell.angle_beta   90.00
_cell.angle_gamma   90.00
#
_symmetry.space_group_name_H-M   'P 1'
#
loop_
_entity.id
_entity.type
_entity.pdbx_description
1 polymer ?
#
loop_
_entity_poly.entity_id
_entity_poly.type
_entity_poly.pdbx_seq_one_letter_code
_entity_poly.pdbx_strand_id
1 'polypeptide(L)'
;MNCLSSRSYDAVVFVAPARTGKTLGLIDGWISYNIVCDPSDMLVVQMTQDKAQEHSKRRLAKMFRHSPAIARRLSPHRNDNNVHDKTFRDGSFLKIGWPSNQCFFVFGF
;
A
#
# COMPACT_ATOMS: atom_id res chain seq x y z
N MET A 1 9.58 -9.78 8.19
CA MET A 1 9.25 -9.36 6.81
C MET A 1 10.21 -9.94 5.76
N ASN A 2 11.02 -10.96 6.08
CA ASN A 2 12.02 -11.48 5.14
C ASN A 2 11.45 -12.41 4.06
N CYS A 3 10.33 -13.09 4.35
CA CYS A 3 9.69 -13.98 3.37
C CYS A 3 9.01 -13.24 2.21
N LEU A 4 8.52 -12.01 2.45
CA LEU A 4 7.90 -11.18 1.40
C LEU A 4 8.93 -10.60 0.42
N SER A 5 10.16 -10.38 0.86
CA SER A 5 11.26 -9.88 0.02
C SER A 5 12.09 -11.01 -0.61
N SER A 6 11.80 -12.27 -0.27
CA SER A 6 12.57 -13.41 -0.76
C SER A 6 12.05 -13.84 -2.13
N ARG A 7 12.94 -13.91 -3.11
CA ARG A 7 12.63 -14.41 -4.48
C ARG A 7 12.26 -15.89 -4.51
N SER A 8 12.45 -16.63 -3.41
CA SER A 8 12.10 -18.05 -3.32
C SER A 8 10.59 -18.28 -3.16
N TYR A 9 9.81 -17.25 -2.87
CA TYR A 9 8.36 -17.35 -2.65
C TYR A 9 7.63 -16.37 -3.56
N ASP A 10 6.62 -16.87 -4.27
CA ASP A 10 5.76 -16.05 -5.14
C ASP A 10 4.58 -15.45 -4.36
N ALA A 11 4.03 -16.22 -3.41
CA ALA A 11 2.91 -15.81 -2.58
C ALA A 11 3.14 -16.17 -1.11
N VAL A 12 2.68 -15.29 -0.21
CA VAL A 12 2.71 -15.50 1.24
C VAL A 12 1.30 -15.32 1.80
N VAL A 13 0.76 -16.39 2.39
CA VAL A 13 -0.55 -16.35 3.07
C VAL A 13 -0.33 -16.25 4.56
N PHE A 14 -1.01 -15.30 5.19
CA PHE A 14 -0.93 -15.08 6.64
C PHE A 14 -2.30 -15.22 7.29
N VAL A 15 -2.41 -16.15 8.24
CA VAL A 15 -3.62 -16.35 9.05
C VAL A 15 -3.31 -15.88 10.47
N ALA A 16 -4.10 -14.93 10.97
CA ALA A 16 -3.94 -14.43 12.33
C ALA A 16 -5.27 -14.00 12.96
N PRO A 17 -5.36 -14.06 14.30
CA PRO A 17 -6.56 -13.66 15.02
C PRO A 17 -6.92 -12.18 14.83
N ALA A 18 -8.14 -11.82 15.23
CA ALA A 18 -8.57 -10.43 15.21
C ALA A 18 -7.73 -9.57 16.17
N ARG A 19 -7.51 -8.29 15.81
CA ARG A 19 -6.82 -7.28 16.66
C ARG A 19 -5.34 -7.56 17.01
N THR A 20 -4.63 -8.34 16.21
CA THR A 20 -3.19 -8.64 16.41
C THR A 20 -2.23 -7.68 15.70
N GLY A 21 -2.69 -6.50 15.31
CA GLY A 21 -1.83 -5.55 14.59
C GLY A 21 -1.41 -6.01 13.18
N LYS A 22 -2.06 -7.03 12.60
CA LYS A 22 -1.79 -7.51 11.23
C LYS A 22 -1.73 -6.40 10.19
N THR A 23 -2.64 -5.42 10.28
CA THR A 23 -2.66 -4.27 9.37
C THR A 23 -1.42 -3.38 9.53
N LEU A 24 -0.95 -3.15 10.76
CA LEU A 24 0.24 -2.34 11.02
C LEU A 24 1.52 -3.06 10.57
N GLY A 25 1.66 -4.33 10.95
CA GLY A 25 2.88 -5.09 10.68
C GLY A 25 3.01 -5.53 9.22
N LEU A 26 1.93 -6.05 8.64
CA LEU A 26 1.97 -6.65 7.30
C LEU A 26 1.60 -5.69 6.19
N ILE A 27 0.58 -4.85 6.39
CA ILE A 27 0.15 -3.93 5.33
C ILE A 27 0.99 -2.66 5.41
N ASP A 28 0.85 -1.87 6.48
CA ASP A 28 1.54 -0.57 6.62
C ASP A 28 3.07 -0.75 6.58
N GLY A 29 3.60 -1.76 7.26
CA GLY A 29 5.02 -2.12 7.22
C GLY A 29 5.52 -2.42 5.81
N TRP A 30 4.79 -3.24 5.04
CA TRP A 30 5.13 -3.56 3.66
C TRP A 30 5.05 -2.35 2.73
N ILE A 31 4.04 -1.48 2.91
CA ILE A 31 3.95 -0.21 2.17
C ILE A 31 5.18 0.65 2.42
N SER A 32 5.55 0.83 3.69
CA SER A 32 6.71 1.65 4.04
C SER A 32 8.01 1.09 3.50
N TYR A 33 8.14 -0.25 3.45
CA TYR A 33 9.30 -0.94 2.90
C TYR A 33 9.41 -0.75 1.39
N ASN A 34 8.32 -0.92 0.63
CA ASN A 34 8.31 -0.66 -0.82
C ASN A 34 8.65 0.80 -1.12
N ILE A 35 8.10 1.76 -0.37
CA ILE A 35 8.40 3.17 -0.65
C ILE A 35 9.89 3.51 -0.40
N VAL A 36 10.49 2.97 0.66
CA VAL A 36 11.83 3.41 1.11
C VAL A 36 12.96 2.57 0.52
N CYS A 37 12.80 1.25 0.50
CA CYS A 37 13.86 0.29 0.20
C CYS A 37 13.84 -0.21 -1.25
N ASP A 38 12.66 -0.52 -1.79
CA ASP A 38 12.50 -1.10 -3.13
C ASP A 38 11.27 -0.51 -3.83
N PRO A 39 11.42 0.64 -4.52
CA PRO A 39 10.29 1.36 -5.10
C PRO A 39 9.69 0.56 -6.25
N SER A 40 8.59 -0.13 -5.94
CA SER A 40 7.81 -0.94 -6.88
C SER A 40 6.34 -0.54 -6.83
N ASP A 41 5.62 -0.80 -7.93
CA ASP A 41 4.17 -0.61 -7.99
C ASP A 41 3.46 -1.58 -7.06
N MET A 42 2.48 -1.08 -6.30
CA MET A 42 1.80 -1.88 -5.29
C MET A 42 0.29 -1.68 -5.30
N LEU A 43 -0.44 -2.78 -5.23
CA LEU A 43 -1.89 -2.82 -5.07
C LEU A 43 -2.27 -3.32 -3.68
N VAL A 44 -3.03 -2.52 -2.93
CA VAL A 44 -3.66 -2.93 -1.67
C VAL A 44 -5.15 -3.05 -1.88
N VAL A 45 -5.66 -4.28 -1.82
CA VAL A 45 -7.10 -4.56 -1.95
C VAL A 45 -7.71 -4.71 -0.57
N GLN A 46 -8.77 -3.93 -0.30
CA GLN A 46 -9.61 -4.07 0.89
C GLN A 46 -10.97 -4.65 0.53
N MET A 47 -11.68 -5.21 1.51
CA MET A 47 -12.96 -5.89 1.28
C MET A 47 -14.05 -4.99 0.68
N THR A 48 -14.10 -3.72 1.09
CA THR A 48 -15.11 -2.75 0.64
C THR A 48 -14.48 -1.42 0.29
N GLN A 49 -15.16 -0.64 -0.55
CA GLN A 49 -14.72 0.71 -0.94
C GLN A 49 -14.56 1.64 0.27
N ASP A 50 -15.50 1.61 1.22
CA ASP A 50 -15.41 2.44 2.43
C ASP A 50 -14.19 2.08 3.27
N LYS A 51 -13.85 0.79 3.37
CA LYS A 51 -12.67 0.35 4.11
C LYS A 51 -11.36 0.71 3.39
N ALA A 52 -11.33 0.62 2.06
CA ALA A 52 -10.22 1.14 1.26
C ALA A 52 -10.03 2.65 1.49
N GLN A 53 -11.12 3.41 1.47
CA GLN A 53 -11.09 4.86 1.65
C GLN A 53 -10.67 5.27 3.07
N GLU A 54 -11.22 4.60 4.08
CA GLU A 54 -10.85 4.77 5.48
C GLU A 54 -9.35 4.47 5.69
N HIS A 55 -8.85 3.39 5.10
CA HIS A 55 -7.44 3.00 5.18
C HIS A 55 -6.52 4.09 4.60
N SER A 56 -6.87 4.62 3.43
CA SER A 56 -6.11 5.71 2.81
C SER A 56 -6.12 6.99 3.65
N LYS A 57 -7.32 7.49 3.98
CA LYS A 57 -7.50 8.80 4.62
C LYS A 57 -7.05 8.82 6.07
N ARG A 58 -7.36 7.78 6.86
CA ARG A 58 -7.11 7.79 8.30
C ARG A 58 -5.74 7.25 8.67
N ARG A 59 -5.20 6.30 7.90
CA ARG A 59 -4.00 5.55 8.27
C ARG A 59 -2.82 5.92 7.39
N LEU A 60 -2.93 5.74 6.07
CA LEU A 60 -1.81 6.04 5.17
C LEU A 60 -1.45 7.53 5.17
N ALA A 61 -2.44 8.42 5.17
CA ALA A 61 -2.17 9.85 5.26
C ALA A 61 -1.40 10.24 6.55
N LYS A 62 -1.70 9.58 7.68
CA LYS A 62 -0.95 9.79 8.93
C LYS A 62 0.46 9.23 8.83
N MET A 63 0.62 8.03 8.28
CA MET A 63 1.92 7.41 8.06
C MET A 63 2.84 8.29 7.20
N PHE A 64 2.31 8.84 6.11
CA PHE A 64 3.05 9.75 5.23
C PHE A 64 3.40 11.07 5.90
N ARG A 65 2.52 11.61 6.74
CA ARG A 65 2.78 12.85 7.49
C ARG A 65 3.83 12.67 8.58
N HIS A 66 3.81 11.53 9.29
CA HIS A 66 4.71 11.28 10.42
C HIS A 66 6.06 10.70 10.02
N SER A 67 6.21 10.19 8.80
CA SER A 67 7.48 9.65 8.30
C SER A 67 8.16 10.61 7.31
N PRO A 68 9.23 11.31 7.70
CA PRO A 68 9.94 12.23 6.81
C PRO A 68 10.60 11.51 5.62
N ALA A 69 10.97 10.23 5.78
CA ALA A 69 11.56 9.42 4.72
C ALA A 69 10.57 9.12 3.58
N ILE A 70 9.29 8.93 3.92
CA ILE A 70 8.22 8.72 2.96
C ILE A 70 7.75 10.05 2.37
N ALA A 71 7.60 11.10 3.19
CA ALA A 71 7.18 12.43 2.73
C ALA A 71 8.09 13.01 1.64
N ARG A 72 9.42 12.79 1.75
CA ARG A 72 10.39 13.21 0.73
C ARG A 72 10.22 12.50 -0.61
N ARG A 73 9.68 11.29 -0.60
CA ARG A 73 9.47 10.45 -1.78
C ARG A 73 8.09 10.61 -2.41
N LEU A 74 7.15 11.26 -1.71
CA LEU A 74 5.84 11.57 -2.26
C LEU A 74 5.96 12.59 -3.41
N SER A 75 5.19 12.41 -4.48
CA SER A 75 5.14 13.40 -5.57
C SER A 75 4.74 14.77 -4.99
N PRO A 76 5.44 15.86 -5.37
CA PRO A 76 5.09 17.21 -4.95
C PRO A 76 3.79 17.69 -5.62
N HIS A 77 3.30 17.00 -6.65
CA HIS A 77 2.09 17.38 -7.35
C HIS A 77 0.87 16.96 -6.55
N ARG A 78 -0.04 17.93 -6.35
CA ARG A 78 -1.28 17.73 -5.59
C ARG A 78 -2.25 16.78 -6.31
N ASN A 79 -2.19 16.73 -7.64
CA ASN A 79 -3.08 15.91 -8.47
C ASN A 79 -2.76 14.41 -8.40
N ASP A 80 -1.49 14.08 -8.16
CA ASP A 80 -0.97 12.71 -8.07
C ASP A 80 -1.30 12.02 -6.73
N ASN A 81 -1.85 12.79 -5.78
CA ASN A 81 -2.09 12.36 -4.41
C ASN A 81 -3.59 12.15 -4.14
N ASN A 82 -4.24 11.32 -4.95
CA ASN A 82 -5.67 11.05 -4.80
C ASN A 82 -5.96 10.08 -3.64
N VAL A 83 -7.24 9.85 -3.33
CA VAL A 83 -7.67 9.01 -2.20
C VAL A 83 -7.37 7.53 -2.45
N HIS A 84 -7.49 7.07 -3.68
CA HIS A 84 -7.28 5.66 -4.06
C HIS A 84 -5.93 5.42 -4.73
N ASP A 85 -5.24 6.49 -5.11
CA ASP A 85 -4.09 6.44 -5.99
C ASP A 85 -3.03 7.40 -5.45
N LYS A 86 -1.81 6.90 -5.25
CA LYS A 86 -0.67 7.69 -4.76
C LYS A 86 0.52 7.47 -5.68
N THR A 87 1.00 8.53 -6.30
CA THR A 87 2.23 8.49 -7.10
C THR A 87 3.41 8.99 -6.28
N PHE A 88 4.52 8.25 -6.34
CA PHE A 88 5.79 8.63 -5.73
C PHE A 88 6.70 9.30 -6.78
N ARG A 89 7.71 10.04 -6.31
CA ARG A 89 8.69 10.74 -7.18
C ARG A 89 9.50 9.80 -8.06
N ASP A 90 9.62 8.55 -7.64
CA ASP A 90 10.32 7.50 -8.36
C ASP A 90 9.54 6.99 -9.58
N GLY A 91 8.27 7.39 -9.71
CA GLY A 91 7.36 6.89 -10.75
C GLY A 91 6.52 5.70 -10.30
N SER A 92 6.87 5.07 -9.18
CA SER A 92 6.07 4.01 -8.56
C SER A 92 4.69 4.50 -8.11
N PHE A 93 3.73 3.58 -8.19
CA PHE A 93 2.33 3.84 -7.93
C PHE A 93 1.78 2.92 -6.84
N LEU A 94 1.10 3.52 -5.85
CA LEU A 94 0.33 2.80 -4.85
C LEU A 94 -1.16 2.96 -5.13
N LYS A 95 -1.80 1.85 -5.50
CA LYS A 95 -3.24 1.75 -5.70
C LYS A 95 -3.91 1.11 -4.50
N ILE A 96 -5.01 1.69 -4.04
CA ILE A 96 -5.81 1.21 -2.93
C ILE A 96 -7.21 0.89 -3.47
N GLY A 97 -7.41 -0.38 -3.78
CA GLY A 97 -8.61 -0.89 -4.43
C GLY A 97 -9.53 -1.66 -3.49
N TRP A 98 -10.65 -2.07 -4.04
CA TRP A 98 -11.60 -3.02 -3.47
C TRP A 98 -11.96 -4.03 -4.58
N PRO A 99 -12.48 -5.22 -4.24
CA PRO A 99 -12.84 -6.20 -5.26
C PRO A 99 -13.93 -5.63 -6.16
N SER A 100 -13.52 -5.20 -7.35
CA SER A 100 -14.36 -4.78 -8.45
C SER A 100 -13.77 -5.35 -9.74
N ASN A 101 -14.63 -5.62 -10.73
CA ASN A 101 -14.19 -6.22 -12.01
C ASN A 101 -13.06 -5.42 -12.67
N GLN A 102 -13.04 -4.10 -12.46
CA GLN A 102 -12.01 -3.21 -12.98
C GLN A 102 -10.69 -3.28 -12.20
N CYS A 103 -10.73 -3.57 -10.90
CA CYS A 103 -9.51 -3.66 -10.07
C CYS A 103 -8.67 -4.89 -10.43
N PHE A 104 -9.31 -6.02 -10.73
CA PHE A 104 -8.64 -7.25 -11.14
C PHE A 104 -7.95 -7.12 -12.51
N PHE A 105 -8.56 -6.40 -13.44
CA PHE A 105 -8.04 -6.24 -14.80
C PHE A 105 -6.73 -5.43 -14.87
N VAL A 106 -6.49 -4.53 -13.90
CA VAL A 106 -5.32 -3.62 -13.92
C VAL A 106 -4.02 -4.32 -13.50
N PHE A 107 -4.10 -5.40 -12.71
CA PHE A 107 -2.91 -6.09 -12.19
C PHE A 107 -2.74 -7.52 -12.73
N GLY A 108 -3.52 -7.92 -13.74
CA GLY A 108 -3.31 -9.18 -14.46
C GLY A 108 -3.39 -10.41 -13.57
N PHE A 109 -4.59 -10.70 -13.06
CA PHE A 109 -4.98 -12.04 -12.60
C PHE A 109 -6.08 -12.58 -13.49
#